data_AF-A0A927NGE2-F1
#
_entry.id   AF-A0A927NGE2-F1
#
_cell.length_a   1.000
_cell.length_b   1.000
_cell.length_c   1.000
_cell.angle_alpha   90.00
_cell.angle_beta   90.00
_cell.angle_gamma   90.00
#
_symmetry.space_group_name_H-M   'P 1'
#
loop_
_entity.id
_entity.type
_entity.pdbx_description
1 polymer ?
#
loop_
_entity_poly.entity_id
_entity_poly.type
_entity_poly.pdbx_seq_one_letter_code
_entity_poly.pdbx_strand_id
1 'polypeptide(L)'
;MKKLFGFIFSLVFFVIVAVGAVGVGGYMYVKNTYGIDILKTAKALKTLQEPTNEAELCPNAYSADDMVDVQTIVNNSVDGFITYTEEDGYTINFDGEISTLTDVIKLTDKQVCAVAQEVVEQEIEGKVDFGGEKVNVALKQVDFYDISGPSVHFNVVISVDMTPLKKVSDNQIIQYITSLVPDTMYVSSTVLVTHDGTPFSYDVKHEALKINNLTAEDTEELFRALGVIFKVDPVETWNVYVGTTIMNALVGNEENKGLAYGLSGVGATDYAFETIDGEDYFVVKRG
;
A
#
# COMPACT_ATOMS: atom_id res chain seq x y z
N MET A 1 4.01 8.91 -12.03
CA MET A 1 3.27 7.72 -12.51
C MET A 1 2.19 8.15 -13.49
N LYS A 2 1.87 7.34 -14.51
CA LYS A 2 0.77 7.62 -15.47
C LYS A 2 -0.58 7.07 -14.95
N LYS A 3 -1.70 7.55 -15.51
CA LYS A 3 -3.09 7.33 -15.06
C LYS A 3 -3.65 5.89 -15.01
N LEU A 4 -3.14 5.04 -14.11
CA LEU A 4 -3.52 3.63 -13.94
C LEU A 4 -5.03 3.37 -14.07
N PHE A 5 -5.87 4.09 -13.34
CA PHE A 5 -7.30 3.76 -13.26
C PHE A 5 -8.12 4.15 -14.48
N GLY A 6 -7.84 5.30 -15.10
CA GLY A 6 -8.40 5.64 -16.40
C GLY A 6 -8.07 4.57 -17.47
N PHE A 7 -6.94 3.88 -17.28
CA PHE A 7 -6.50 2.81 -18.17
C PHE A 7 -7.17 1.48 -17.90
N ILE A 8 -7.60 1.15 -16.67
CA ILE A 8 -8.41 -0.06 -16.42
C ILE A 8 -9.72 -0.01 -17.20
N PHE A 9 -10.45 1.12 -17.17
CA PHE A 9 -11.66 1.27 -17.98
C PHE A 9 -11.38 1.12 -19.48
N SER A 10 -10.28 1.73 -19.95
CA SER A 10 -9.90 1.67 -21.37
C SER A 10 -9.46 0.26 -21.79
N LEU A 11 -8.85 -0.49 -20.87
CA LEU A 11 -8.44 -1.88 -21.09
C LEU A 11 -9.64 -2.81 -21.24
N VAL A 12 -10.67 -2.65 -20.40
CA VAL A 12 -11.92 -3.41 -20.52
C VAL A 12 -12.50 -3.28 -21.93
N PHE A 13 -12.58 -2.04 -22.44
CA PHE A 13 -13.05 -1.79 -23.82
C PHE A 13 -12.18 -2.50 -24.86
N PHE A 14 -10.86 -2.38 -24.74
CA PHE A 14 -9.92 -3.04 -25.64
C PHE A 14 -10.11 -4.56 -25.64
N VAL A 15 -10.22 -5.19 -24.46
CA VAL A 15 -10.40 -6.64 -24.34
C VAL A 15 -11.73 -7.08 -24.98
N ILE A 16 -12.82 -6.36 -24.77
CA ILE A 16 -14.12 -6.66 -25.39
C ILE A 16 -14.02 -6.63 -26.93
N VAL A 17 -13.42 -5.58 -27.48
CA VAL A 17 -13.23 -5.43 -28.93
C VAL A 17 -12.30 -6.51 -29.47
N ALA A 18 -11.20 -6.78 -28.78
CA ALA A 18 -10.19 -7.74 -29.23
C ALA A 18 -10.72 -9.19 -29.20
N VAL A 19 -11.45 -9.59 -28.15
CA VAL A 19 -12.06 -10.92 -28.07
C VAL A 19 -13.16 -11.10 -29.13
N GLY A 20 -13.94 -10.05 -29.42
CA GLY A 20 -15.02 -10.11 -30.41
C GLY A 20 -14.56 -10.08 -31.87
N ALA A 21 -13.48 -9.35 -32.18
CA ALA A 21 -13.04 -9.09 -33.55
C ALA A 21 -11.92 -10.01 -34.05
N VAL A 22 -11.16 -10.62 -33.14
CA VAL A 22 -9.88 -11.24 -33.49
C VAL A 22 -9.98 -12.76 -33.38
N GLY A 23 -10.05 -13.45 -34.52
CA GLY A 23 -9.97 -14.92 -34.56
C GLY A 23 -8.60 -15.45 -34.08
N VAL A 24 -8.44 -16.78 -34.05
CA VAL A 24 -7.25 -17.47 -33.51
C VAL A 24 -5.92 -16.88 -33.99
N GLY A 25 -5.82 -16.50 -35.27
CA GLY A 25 -4.60 -15.94 -35.85
C GLY A 25 -4.19 -14.59 -35.25
N GLY A 26 -5.14 -13.68 -35.01
CA GLY A 26 -4.81 -12.39 -34.43
C GLY A 26 -4.63 -12.45 -32.90
N TYR A 27 -5.28 -13.40 -32.21
CA TYR A 27 -4.96 -13.70 -30.81
C TYR A 27 -3.49 -14.12 -30.69
N MET A 28 -3.04 -15.06 -31.54
CA MET A 28 -1.63 -15.48 -31.58
C MET A 28 -0.69 -14.32 -31.93
N TYR A 29 -1.10 -13.42 -32.82
CA TYR A 29 -0.32 -12.21 -33.12
C TYR A 29 -0.16 -11.32 -31.88
N VAL A 30 -1.26 -10.99 -31.19
CA VAL A 30 -1.20 -10.12 -29.99
C VAL A 30 -0.33 -10.74 -28.91
N LYS A 31 -0.49 -12.05 -28.66
CA LYS A 31 0.33 -12.78 -27.70
C LYS A 31 1.81 -12.81 -28.07
N ASN A 32 2.14 -13.11 -29.32
CA ASN A 32 3.54 -13.23 -29.76
C ASN A 32 4.23 -11.88 -29.95
N THR A 33 3.50 -10.83 -30.33
CA THR A 33 4.06 -9.50 -30.60
C THR A 33 4.12 -8.63 -29.35
N TYR A 34 3.12 -8.72 -28.48
CA TYR A 34 3.01 -7.82 -27.32
C TYR A 34 3.11 -8.53 -25.97
N GLY A 35 3.17 -9.87 -25.97
CA GLY A 35 3.20 -10.66 -24.73
C GLY A 35 1.88 -10.66 -23.95
N ILE A 36 0.79 -10.11 -24.52
CA ILE A 36 -0.52 -10.03 -23.86
C ILE A 36 -1.31 -11.30 -24.14
N ASP A 37 -1.68 -12.01 -23.09
CA ASP A 37 -2.67 -13.08 -23.14
C ASP A 37 -4.06 -12.49 -22.89
N ILE A 38 -4.79 -12.22 -23.98
CA ILE A 38 -6.11 -11.58 -23.95
C ILE A 38 -7.11 -12.40 -23.11
N LEU A 39 -7.01 -13.74 -23.12
CA LEU A 39 -7.91 -14.61 -22.37
C LEU A 39 -7.60 -14.55 -20.87
N LYS A 40 -6.31 -14.56 -20.49
CA LYS A 40 -5.91 -14.34 -19.10
C LYS A 40 -6.31 -12.95 -18.62
N THR A 41 -6.10 -11.92 -19.44
CA THR A 41 -6.50 -10.54 -19.13
C THR A 41 -8.02 -10.44 -18.92
N ALA A 42 -8.82 -11.07 -19.79
CA ALA A 42 -10.27 -11.12 -19.64
C ALA A 42 -10.71 -11.84 -18.36
N LYS A 43 -10.02 -12.94 -18.00
CA LYS A 43 -10.26 -13.66 -16.74
C LYS A 43 -9.92 -12.77 -15.53
N ALA A 44 -8.78 -12.09 -15.53
CA ALA A 44 -8.40 -11.16 -14.47
C ALA A 44 -9.44 -10.03 -14.29
N LEU A 45 -9.89 -9.42 -15.39
CA LEU A 45 -10.94 -8.40 -15.35
C LEU A 45 -12.26 -8.93 -14.77
N LYS A 46 -12.59 -10.19 -15.02
CA LYS A 46 -13.76 -10.84 -14.43
C LYS A 46 -13.58 -11.07 -12.92
N THR A 47 -12.42 -11.60 -12.51
CA THR A 47 -12.11 -11.85 -11.10
C THR A 47 -12.06 -10.55 -10.28
N LEU A 48 -11.64 -9.42 -10.86
CA LEU A 48 -11.68 -8.12 -10.20
C LEU A 48 -13.09 -7.66 -9.80
N GLN A 49 -14.14 -8.17 -10.45
CA GLN A 49 -15.54 -7.86 -10.15
C GLN A 49 -16.14 -8.75 -9.08
N GLU A 50 -15.46 -9.85 -8.74
CA GLU A 50 -15.93 -10.76 -7.71
C GLU A 50 -15.82 -10.06 -6.35
N PRO A 51 -16.80 -10.24 -5.44
CA PRO A 51 -16.72 -9.69 -4.10
C PRO A 51 -15.42 -10.14 -3.41
N THR A 52 -14.75 -9.19 -2.78
CA THR A 52 -13.52 -9.45 -2.03
C THR A 52 -13.86 -9.83 -0.59
N ASN A 53 -13.30 -10.93 -0.09
CA ASN A 53 -13.37 -11.26 1.33
C ASN A 53 -12.25 -10.52 2.08
N GLU A 54 -12.58 -9.38 2.69
CA GLU A 54 -11.60 -8.55 3.42
C GLU A 54 -10.91 -9.32 4.56
N ALA A 55 -11.60 -10.21 5.26
CA ALA A 55 -11.02 -10.98 6.36
C ALA A 55 -10.00 -12.04 5.88
N GLU A 56 -10.16 -12.57 4.67
CA GLU A 56 -9.17 -13.46 4.05
C GLU A 56 -7.96 -12.70 3.50
N LEU A 57 -8.17 -11.47 3.01
CA LEU A 57 -7.08 -10.61 2.55
C LEU A 57 -6.27 -9.99 3.69
N CYS A 58 -6.94 -9.66 4.79
CA CYS A 58 -6.39 -8.94 5.93
C CYS A 58 -6.53 -9.81 7.20
N PRO A 59 -5.92 -11.02 7.26
CA PRO A 59 -6.03 -11.89 8.43
C PRO A 59 -5.46 -11.26 9.70
N ASN A 60 -4.58 -10.29 9.54
CA ASN A 60 -3.90 -9.56 10.60
C ASN A 60 -4.32 -8.08 10.64
N ALA A 61 -5.60 -7.79 10.34
CA ALA A 61 -6.12 -6.45 10.45
C ALA A 61 -5.98 -5.89 11.88
N TYR A 62 -5.62 -4.61 11.95
CA TYR A 62 -5.59 -3.86 13.21
C TYR A 62 -7.00 -3.42 13.63
N SER A 63 -7.10 -2.96 14.86
CA SER A 63 -8.30 -2.49 15.53
C SER A 63 -8.05 -1.14 16.21
N ALA A 64 -9.12 -0.50 16.69
CA ALA A 64 -8.99 0.76 17.43
C ALA A 64 -8.15 0.61 18.71
N ASP A 65 -8.20 -0.56 19.37
CA ASP A 65 -7.44 -0.84 20.59
C ASP A 65 -5.93 -0.81 20.33
N ASP A 66 -5.48 -1.18 19.12
CA ASP A 66 -4.06 -1.14 18.76
C ASP A 66 -3.50 0.30 18.79
N MET A 67 -4.30 1.31 18.41
CA MET A 67 -3.87 2.72 18.49
C MET A 67 -3.84 3.25 19.93
N VAL A 68 -4.72 2.75 20.80
CA VAL A 68 -4.69 3.05 22.25
C VAL A 68 -3.38 2.52 22.86
N ASP A 69 -2.98 1.30 22.48
CA ASP A 69 -1.74 0.69 22.92
C ASP A 69 -0.52 1.44 22.36
N VAL A 70 -0.53 1.82 21.08
CA VAL A 70 0.51 2.67 20.46
C VAL A 70 0.69 3.95 21.26
N GLN A 71 -0.39 4.69 21.51
CA GLN A 71 -0.33 5.94 22.27
C GLN A 71 0.31 5.71 23.64
N THR A 72 -0.10 4.65 24.33
CA THR A 72 0.44 4.30 25.65
C THR A 72 1.92 3.96 25.59
N ILE A 73 2.34 3.07 24.68
CA ILE A 73 3.72 2.62 24.53
C ILE A 73 4.63 3.80 24.17
N VAL A 74 4.23 4.61 23.19
CA VAL A 74 5.03 5.73 22.70
C VAL A 74 5.10 6.83 23.76
N ASN A 75 3.99 7.21 24.39
CA ASN A 75 4.00 8.28 25.39
C ASN A 75 4.66 7.89 26.72
N ASN A 76 4.75 6.59 27.03
CA ASN A 76 5.58 6.13 28.14
C ASN A 76 7.07 6.43 27.91
N SER A 77 7.50 6.55 26.65
CA SER A 77 8.89 6.86 26.28
C SER A 77 9.10 8.34 25.91
N VAL A 78 8.08 8.97 25.32
CA VAL A 78 8.09 10.36 24.83
C VAL A 78 6.75 11.00 25.16
N ASP A 79 6.66 11.61 26.34
CA ASP A 79 5.40 12.20 26.81
C ASP A 79 4.88 13.24 25.80
N GLY A 80 3.59 13.14 25.50
CA GLY A 80 2.90 14.02 24.58
C GLY A 80 3.23 13.83 23.10
N PHE A 81 3.96 12.78 22.67
CA PHE A 81 4.20 12.57 21.24
C PHE A 81 2.94 12.23 20.46
N ILE A 82 2.03 11.45 21.05
CA ILE A 82 0.73 11.10 20.46
C ILE A 82 -0.39 11.63 21.34
N THR A 83 -1.22 12.53 20.82
CA THR A 83 -2.38 13.08 21.52
C THR A 83 -3.69 12.54 20.95
N TYR A 84 -4.76 12.59 21.75
CA TYR A 84 -6.10 12.22 21.31
C TYR A 84 -7.13 13.26 21.78
N THR A 85 -8.01 13.69 20.88
CA THR A 85 -9.23 14.44 21.21
C THR A 85 -10.44 13.82 20.50
N GLU A 86 -11.65 14.00 21.04
CA GLU A 86 -12.87 13.53 20.36
C GLU A 86 -13.13 14.27 19.04
N GLU A 87 -12.60 15.48 18.87
CA GLU A 87 -12.79 16.32 17.68
C GLU A 87 -11.81 15.97 16.56
N ASP A 88 -10.53 15.80 16.91
CA ASP A 88 -9.44 15.64 15.94
C ASP A 88 -8.97 14.18 15.80
N GLY A 89 -9.42 13.28 16.67
CA GLY A 89 -8.91 11.92 16.72
C GLY A 89 -7.49 11.87 17.28
N TYR A 90 -6.68 10.93 16.79
CA TYR A 90 -5.26 10.84 17.15
C TYR A 90 -4.45 11.87 16.35
N THR A 91 -3.38 12.40 16.96
CA THR A 91 -2.48 13.35 16.31
C THR A 91 -1.05 13.06 16.74
N ILE A 92 -0.11 13.11 15.78
CA ILE A 92 1.30 12.83 16.01
C ILE A 92 2.10 14.13 15.97
N ASN A 93 2.72 14.46 17.09
CA ASN A 93 3.40 15.74 17.32
C ASN A 93 4.83 15.72 16.77
N PHE A 94 4.95 15.81 15.44
CA PHE A 94 6.27 15.90 14.77
C PHE A 94 6.99 17.23 14.98
N ASP A 95 6.25 18.33 15.19
CA ASP A 95 6.82 19.69 15.34
C ASP A 95 6.60 20.29 16.74
N GLY A 96 6.01 19.52 17.66
CA GLY A 96 5.63 19.99 18.99
C GLY A 96 6.79 20.00 19.98
N GLU A 97 6.61 20.71 21.10
CA GLU A 97 7.48 20.54 22.27
C GLU A 97 7.14 19.22 22.96
N ILE A 98 8.00 18.22 22.79
CA ILE A 98 7.87 16.87 23.34
C ILE A 98 9.04 16.54 24.27
N SER A 99 8.88 15.54 25.14
CA SER A 99 9.96 15.14 26.06
C SER A 99 11.11 14.45 25.32
N THR A 100 12.25 14.29 26.00
CA THR A 100 13.33 13.42 25.51
C THR A 100 12.89 11.95 25.52
N LEU A 101 13.31 11.18 24.52
CA LEU A 101 13.14 9.73 24.44
C LEU A 101 13.82 9.05 25.64
N THR A 102 13.03 8.39 26.48
CA THR A 102 13.51 7.73 27.69
C THR A 102 13.76 6.24 27.53
N ASP A 103 13.12 5.59 26.55
CA ASP A 103 13.21 4.14 26.34
C ASP A 103 13.09 3.77 24.86
N VAL A 104 13.49 2.54 24.52
CA VAL A 104 13.26 1.97 23.19
C VAL A 104 11.76 1.74 23.01
N ILE A 105 11.21 2.16 21.86
CA ILE A 105 9.81 1.89 21.50
C ILE A 105 9.76 0.61 20.67
N LYS A 106 8.83 -0.29 21.00
CA LYS A 106 8.61 -1.54 20.29
C LYS A 106 7.12 -1.67 19.96
N LEU A 107 6.80 -1.84 18.69
CA LEU A 107 5.43 -1.95 18.20
C LEU A 107 5.26 -3.24 17.41
N THR A 108 4.17 -3.96 17.66
CA THR A 108 3.76 -5.12 16.85
C THR A 108 3.29 -4.68 15.45
N ASP A 109 3.16 -5.62 14.54
CA ASP A 109 2.55 -5.43 13.21
C ASP A 109 1.22 -4.65 13.20
N LYS A 110 0.28 -4.96 14.09
CA LYS A 110 -1.00 -4.25 14.20
C LYS A 110 -0.85 -2.84 14.73
N GLN A 111 0.02 -2.65 15.71
CA GLN A 111 0.33 -1.33 16.27
C GLN A 111 1.03 -0.45 15.23
N VAL A 112 1.94 -1.04 14.46
CA VAL A 112 2.59 -0.42 13.30
C VAL A 112 1.57 -0.02 12.24
N CYS A 113 0.59 -0.89 11.95
CA CYS A 113 -0.50 -0.56 11.04
C CYS A 113 -1.33 0.62 11.55
N ALA A 114 -1.69 0.63 12.83
CA ALA A 114 -2.48 1.69 13.44
C ALA A 114 -1.77 3.05 13.33
N VAL A 115 -0.50 3.14 13.76
CA VAL A 115 0.25 4.39 13.72
C VAL A 115 0.55 4.85 12.29
N ALA A 116 0.82 3.92 11.36
CA ALA A 116 1.04 4.27 9.96
C ALA A 116 -0.20 4.87 9.30
N GLN A 117 -1.41 4.41 9.66
CA GLN A 117 -2.65 5.02 9.18
C GLN A 117 -2.73 6.49 9.60
N GLU A 118 -2.47 6.80 10.86
CA GLU A 118 -2.50 8.17 11.38
C GLU A 118 -1.45 9.07 10.71
N VAL A 119 -0.22 8.57 10.51
CA VAL A 119 0.82 9.33 9.78
C VAL A 119 0.41 9.57 8.33
N VAL A 120 -0.18 8.58 7.66
CA VAL A 120 -0.68 8.73 6.28
C VAL A 120 -1.83 9.74 6.21
N GLU A 121 -2.75 9.73 7.18
CA GLU A 121 -3.81 10.73 7.28
C GLU A 121 -3.25 12.14 7.49
N GLN A 122 -2.28 12.30 8.38
CA GLN A 122 -1.71 13.60 8.74
C GLN A 122 -0.81 14.18 7.64
N GLU A 123 0.10 13.38 7.07
CA GLU A 123 1.18 13.87 6.21
C GLU A 123 0.80 13.92 4.73
N ILE A 124 -0.12 13.05 4.30
CA ILE A 124 -0.58 12.99 2.90
C ILE A 124 -2.10 13.08 2.75
N GLU A 125 -2.81 13.55 3.77
CA GLU A 125 -4.28 13.72 3.81
C GLU A 125 -5.06 12.41 3.58
N GLY A 126 -4.47 11.26 3.91
CA GLY A 126 -5.08 9.95 3.66
C GLY A 126 -5.23 9.64 2.17
N LYS A 127 -4.49 10.35 1.31
CA LYS A 127 -4.59 10.26 -0.14
C LYS A 127 -3.26 9.86 -0.75
N VAL A 128 -3.32 8.85 -1.60
CA VAL A 128 -2.17 8.38 -2.37
C VAL A 128 -2.33 8.78 -3.83
N ASP A 129 -1.22 9.18 -4.47
CA ASP A 129 -1.22 9.40 -5.92
C ASP A 129 -1.25 8.05 -6.61
N PHE A 130 -2.35 7.83 -7.30
CA PHE A 130 -2.66 6.54 -7.87
C PHE A 130 -2.89 6.76 -9.37
N GLY A 131 -1.83 7.25 -10.03
CA GLY A 131 -1.80 7.50 -11.46
C GLY A 131 -2.23 8.93 -11.76
N GLY A 132 -1.64 9.90 -11.09
CA GLY A 132 -1.95 11.32 -11.25
C GLY A 132 -3.35 11.72 -10.79
N GLU A 133 -4.06 10.84 -10.08
CA GLU A 133 -5.30 11.15 -9.37
C GLU A 133 -5.08 10.83 -7.88
N LYS A 134 -5.44 11.76 -7.00
CA LYS A 134 -5.41 11.53 -5.55
C LYS A 134 -6.67 10.79 -5.16
N VAL A 135 -6.51 9.60 -4.60
CA VAL A 135 -7.62 8.76 -4.11
C VAL A 135 -7.46 8.50 -2.64
N ASN A 136 -8.58 8.42 -1.93
CA ASN A 136 -8.57 8.08 -0.51
C ASN A 136 -8.12 6.63 -0.36
N VAL A 137 -7.22 6.41 0.58
CA VAL A 137 -6.75 5.09 0.97
C VAL A 137 -7.02 4.88 2.45
N ALA A 138 -7.31 3.64 2.81
CA ALA A 138 -7.28 3.20 4.19
C ALA A 138 -6.36 1.99 4.29
N LEU A 139 -5.40 2.07 5.20
CA LEU A 139 -4.57 0.95 5.57
C LEU A 139 -5.43 -0.08 6.29
N LYS A 140 -5.26 -1.35 5.94
CA LYS A 140 -6.04 -2.48 6.47
C LYS A 140 -5.18 -3.46 7.23
N GLN A 141 -3.93 -3.61 6.80
CA GLN A 141 -2.96 -4.48 7.43
C GLN A 141 -1.55 -3.96 7.14
N VAL A 142 -0.71 -4.08 8.16
CA VAL A 142 0.74 -4.24 8.01
C VAL A 142 1.09 -5.58 8.64
N ASP A 143 1.94 -6.33 7.97
CA ASP A 143 2.45 -7.60 8.47
C ASP A 143 3.93 -7.68 8.06
N PHE A 144 4.78 -8.10 8.97
CA PHE A 144 6.19 -8.27 8.68
C PHE A 144 6.72 -9.54 9.31
N TYR A 145 7.51 -10.27 8.53
CA TYR A 145 7.91 -11.64 8.85
C TYR A 145 9.25 -11.98 8.20
N ASP A 146 9.78 -13.16 8.55
CA ASP A 146 11.05 -13.69 8.03
C ASP A 146 12.20 -12.67 8.19
N ILE A 147 12.28 -12.04 9.37
CA ILE A 147 13.34 -11.08 9.72
C ILE A 147 14.70 -11.78 9.67
N SER A 148 15.58 -11.30 8.80
CA SER A 148 16.89 -11.88 8.54
C SER A 148 17.96 -10.81 8.42
N GLY A 149 18.67 -10.57 9.52
CA GLY A 149 19.68 -9.52 9.62
C GLY A 149 19.05 -8.14 9.38
N PRO A 150 19.49 -7.37 8.38
CA PRO A 150 18.92 -6.05 8.09
C PRO A 150 17.64 -6.11 7.23
N SER A 151 17.18 -7.31 6.82
CA SER A 151 16.08 -7.46 5.86
C SER A 151 14.84 -8.06 6.48
N VAL A 152 13.67 -7.62 6.02
CA VAL A 152 12.36 -8.12 6.44
C VAL A 152 11.40 -8.17 5.26
N HIS A 153 10.55 -9.19 5.22
CA HIS A 153 9.41 -9.20 4.30
C HIS A 153 8.32 -8.34 4.90
N PHE A 154 7.87 -7.32 4.16
CA PHE A 154 6.91 -6.33 4.62
C PHE A 154 5.68 -6.36 3.71
N ASN A 155 4.56 -6.83 4.24
CA ASN A 155 3.28 -6.85 3.56
C ASN A 155 2.39 -5.71 4.06
N VAL A 156 1.77 -5.03 3.10
CA VAL A 156 0.81 -3.95 3.32
C VAL A 156 -0.46 -4.30 2.58
N VAL A 157 -1.61 -4.15 3.23
CA VAL A 157 -2.90 -4.15 2.54
C VAL A 157 -3.56 -2.79 2.70
N ILE A 158 -3.89 -2.16 1.58
CA ILE A 158 -4.69 -0.93 1.54
C ILE A 158 -6.00 -1.18 0.79
N SER A 159 -7.06 -0.48 1.20
CA SER A 159 -8.27 -0.31 0.40
C SER A 159 -8.28 1.08 -0.23
N VAL A 160 -8.66 1.15 -1.50
CA VAL A 160 -8.75 2.36 -2.31
C VAL A 160 -10.21 2.58 -2.70
N ASP A 161 -10.75 3.78 -2.42
CA ASP A 161 -12.08 4.17 -2.90
C ASP A 161 -12.03 4.51 -4.38
N MET A 162 -12.67 3.66 -5.19
CA MET A 162 -12.74 3.78 -6.64
C MET A 162 -13.92 4.62 -7.13
N THR A 163 -14.86 4.95 -6.23
CA THR A 163 -16.09 5.68 -6.57
C THR A 163 -15.80 7.01 -7.27
N PRO A 164 -14.83 7.85 -6.82
CA PRO A 164 -14.53 9.13 -7.48
C PRO A 164 -14.05 8.97 -8.93
N LEU A 165 -13.52 7.80 -9.29
CA LEU A 165 -12.95 7.52 -10.60
C LEU A 165 -13.98 6.97 -11.59
N LYS A 166 -15.15 6.56 -11.11
CA LYS A 166 -16.27 6.08 -11.93
C LYS A 166 -17.04 7.26 -12.51
N LYS A 167 -16.79 7.58 -13.78
CA LYS A 167 -17.50 8.65 -14.48
C LYS A 167 -18.95 8.25 -14.78
N VAL A 168 -19.90 9.08 -14.36
CA VAL A 168 -21.30 8.98 -14.80
C VAL A 168 -21.39 9.36 -16.28
N SER A 169 -21.94 8.49 -17.11
CA SER A 169 -22.10 8.68 -18.54
C SER A 169 -23.44 8.13 -19.02
N ASP A 170 -24.11 8.80 -19.95
CA ASP A 170 -25.32 8.29 -20.61
C ASP A 170 -25.02 7.23 -21.69
N ASN A 171 -23.75 7.03 -22.03
CA ASN A 171 -23.34 6.03 -23.01
C ASN A 171 -23.35 4.63 -22.38
N GLN A 172 -24.23 3.74 -22.89
CA GLN A 172 -24.42 2.38 -22.37
C GLN A 172 -23.14 1.52 -22.38
N ILE A 173 -22.22 1.72 -23.33
CA ILE A 173 -20.94 1.00 -23.38
C ILE A 173 -20.03 1.48 -22.26
N ILE A 174 -19.99 2.79 -22.02
CA ILE A 174 -19.22 3.38 -20.91
C ILE A 174 -19.80 2.92 -19.57
N GLN A 175 -21.12 2.91 -19.40
CA GLN A 175 -21.77 2.39 -18.19
C GLN A 175 -21.38 0.92 -17.92
N TYR A 176 -21.44 0.07 -18.95
CA TYR A 176 -21.04 -1.33 -18.84
C TYR A 176 -19.57 -1.46 -18.42
N ILE A 177 -18.66 -0.75 -19.09
CA ILE A 177 -17.23 -0.71 -18.73
C ILE A 177 -17.03 -0.23 -17.28
N THR A 178 -17.77 0.80 -16.87
CA THR A 178 -17.62 1.35 -15.52
C THR A 178 -18.12 0.41 -14.43
N SER A 179 -19.12 -0.41 -14.74
CA SER A 179 -19.64 -1.44 -13.82
C SER A 179 -18.66 -2.58 -13.58
N LEU A 180 -17.64 -2.74 -14.43
CA LEU A 180 -16.62 -3.79 -14.29
C LEU A 180 -15.50 -3.41 -13.32
N VAL A 181 -15.40 -2.14 -12.92
CA VAL A 181 -14.45 -1.68 -11.90
C VAL A 181 -15.16 -1.76 -10.55
N PRO A 182 -14.56 -2.36 -9.50
CA PRO A 182 -15.17 -2.43 -8.17
C PRO A 182 -15.28 -1.03 -7.53
N ASP A 183 -16.18 -0.84 -6.56
CA ASP A 183 -16.25 0.41 -5.77
C ASP A 183 -15.07 0.54 -4.80
N THR A 184 -14.57 -0.58 -4.28
CA THR A 184 -13.37 -0.64 -3.45
C THR A 184 -12.36 -1.57 -4.10
N MET A 185 -11.13 -1.10 -4.22
CA MET A 185 -10.01 -1.92 -4.67
C MET A 185 -9.05 -2.16 -3.51
N TYR A 186 -8.80 -3.42 -3.20
CA TYR A 186 -7.79 -3.83 -2.23
C TYR A 186 -6.48 -4.09 -2.96
N VAL A 187 -5.39 -3.56 -2.43
CA VAL A 187 -4.03 -3.76 -2.93
C VAL A 187 -3.22 -4.39 -1.81
N SER A 188 -2.76 -5.62 -2.01
CA SER A 188 -1.82 -6.31 -1.11
C SER A 188 -0.43 -6.26 -1.73
N SER A 189 0.44 -5.49 -1.10
CA SER A 189 1.80 -5.15 -1.54
C SER A 189 2.79 -5.84 -0.61
N THR A 190 3.51 -6.85 -1.12
CA THR A 190 4.63 -7.48 -0.40
C THR A 190 5.94 -7.02 -0.99
N VAL A 191 6.79 -6.41 -0.17
CA VAL A 191 8.12 -5.93 -0.54
C VAL A 191 9.17 -6.47 0.43
N LEU A 192 10.39 -6.63 -0.05
CA LEU A 192 11.55 -6.85 0.78
C LEU A 192 12.13 -5.50 1.16
N VAL A 193 12.14 -5.20 2.46
CA VAL A 193 12.77 -4.00 3.01
C VAL A 193 14.13 -4.37 3.56
N THR A 194 15.16 -3.62 3.21
CA THR A 194 16.52 -3.82 3.72
C THR A 194 17.06 -2.52 4.31
N HIS A 195 17.40 -2.52 5.59
CA HIS A 195 18.14 -1.44 6.22
C HIS A 195 19.55 -1.33 5.62
N ASP A 196 19.96 -0.15 5.14
CA ASP A 196 21.20 0.00 4.35
C ASP A 196 22.46 0.28 5.19
N GLY A 197 22.28 0.55 6.49
CA GLY A 197 23.36 0.83 7.46
C GLY A 197 23.53 2.31 7.80
N THR A 198 22.85 3.19 7.07
CA THR A 198 22.69 4.60 7.40
C THR A 198 21.46 4.78 8.28
N PRO A 199 21.49 5.62 9.34
CA PRO A 199 20.33 5.87 10.19
C PRO A 199 19.08 6.23 9.39
N PHE A 200 17.96 5.60 9.72
CA PHE A 200 16.65 5.86 9.09
C PHE A 200 16.61 5.63 7.57
N SER A 201 17.52 4.83 7.01
CA SER A 201 17.61 4.59 5.58
C SER A 201 17.39 3.12 5.21
N TYR A 202 16.72 2.91 4.08
CA TYR A 202 16.37 1.60 3.57
C TYR A 202 16.19 1.55 2.08
N ASP A 203 16.38 0.34 1.55
CA ASP A 203 15.97 -0.06 0.22
C ASP A 203 14.67 -0.86 0.26
N VAL A 204 13.83 -0.67 -0.75
CA VAL A 204 12.60 -1.44 -0.96
C VAL A 204 12.67 -2.16 -2.29
N LYS A 205 12.44 -3.48 -2.29
CA LYS A 205 12.41 -4.31 -3.50
C LYS A 205 11.06 -5.00 -3.66
N HIS A 206 10.57 -5.05 -4.89
CA HIS A 206 9.34 -5.76 -5.23
C HIS A 206 9.47 -7.26 -4.96
N GLU A 207 8.44 -7.86 -4.36
CA GLU A 207 8.25 -9.32 -4.34
C GLU A 207 6.93 -9.76 -4.96
N ALA A 208 5.81 -9.17 -4.53
CA ALA A 208 4.50 -9.50 -5.06
C ALA A 208 3.51 -8.34 -4.87
N LEU A 209 2.66 -8.12 -5.86
CA LEU A 209 1.47 -7.26 -5.75
C LEU A 209 0.24 -8.08 -6.13
N LYS A 210 -0.80 -8.01 -5.31
CA LYS A 210 -2.12 -8.59 -5.60
C LYS A 210 -3.18 -7.51 -5.55
N ILE A 211 -4.18 -7.61 -6.42
CA ILE A 211 -5.34 -6.72 -6.42
C ILE A 211 -6.62 -7.55 -6.23
N ASN A 212 -7.41 -7.23 -5.21
CA ASN A 212 -8.61 -7.99 -4.84
C ASN A 212 -8.32 -9.50 -4.80
N ASN A 213 -9.14 -10.30 -5.49
CA ASN A 213 -9.04 -11.74 -5.59
C ASN A 213 -8.04 -12.22 -6.67
N LEU A 214 -7.29 -11.30 -7.31
CA LEU A 214 -6.27 -11.69 -8.28
C LEU A 214 -5.08 -12.37 -7.61
N THR A 215 -4.55 -13.38 -8.28
CA THR A 215 -3.22 -13.90 -7.97
C THR A 215 -2.15 -12.84 -8.33
N ALA A 216 -0.93 -13.03 -7.83
CA ALA A 216 0.20 -12.17 -8.24
C ALA A 216 0.39 -12.25 -9.76
N GLU A 217 0.43 -13.45 -10.34
CA GLU A 217 0.56 -13.65 -11.79
C GLU A 217 -0.55 -12.98 -12.61
N ASP A 218 -1.82 -13.09 -12.17
CA ASP A 218 -2.94 -12.44 -12.85
C ASP A 218 -2.85 -10.91 -12.75
N THR A 219 -2.32 -10.40 -11.62
CA THR A 219 -2.03 -8.97 -11.43
C THR A 219 -0.92 -8.51 -12.38
N GLU A 220 0.19 -9.24 -12.48
CA GLU A 220 1.27 -8.90 -13.42
C GLU A 220 0.77 -8.88 -14.87
N GLU A 221 -0.06 -9.84 -15.26
CA GLU A 221 -0.63 -9.89 -16.61
C GLU A 221 -1.54 -8.69 -16.89
N LEU A 222 -2.35 -8.28 -15.91
CA LEU A 222 -3.15 -7.05 -15.99
C LEU A 222 -2.25 -5.83 -16.22
N PHE A 223 -1.19 -5.66 -15.41
CA PHE A 223 -0.25 -4.55 -15.55
C PHE A 223 0.53 -4.59 -16.87
N ARG A 224 0.87 -5.77 -17.38
CA ARG A 224 1.51 -5.94 -18.69
C ARG A 224 0.60 -5.43 -19.80
N ALA A 225 -0.68 -5.80 -19.78
CA ALA A 225 -1.66 -5.33 -20.75
C ALA A 225 -1.84 -3.80 -20.67
N LEU A 226 -1.96 -3.26 -19.45
CA LEU A 226 -2.02 -1.81 -19.21
C LEU A 226 -0.76 -1.09 -19.71
N GLY A 227 0.41 -1.66 -19.48
CA GLY A 227 1.71 -1.12 -19.89
C GLY A 227 1.86 -1.06 -21.42
N VAL A 228 1.45 -2.11 -22.14
CA VAL A 228 1.54 -2.11 -23.61
C VAL A 228 0.62 -1.06 -24.22
N ILE A 229 -0.66 -1.06 -23.80
CA ILE A 229 -1.72 -0.28 -24.44
C ILE A 229 -1.69 1.18 -24.00
N PHE A 230 -1.44 1.42 -22.70
CA PHE A 230 -1.56 2.74 -22.09
C PHE A 230 -0.27 3.28 -21.48
N LYS A 231 0.84 2.54 -21.60
CA LYS A 231 2.16 2.92 -21.08
C LYS A 231 2.18 3.12 -19.57
N VAL A 232 1.33 2.36 -18.86
CA VAL A 232 1.38 2.25 -17.39
C VAL A 232 2.72 1.68 -16.96
N ASP A 233 3.23 2.21 -15.85
CA ASP A 233 4.42 1.69 -15.20
C ASP A 233 4.17 0.24 -14.73
N PRO A 234 5.20 -0.63 -14.73
CA PRO A 234 5.00 -2.04 -14.47
C PRO A 234 4.68 -2.30 -12.99
N VAL A 235 4.18 -3.50 -12.70
CA VAL A 235 3.67 -3.90 -11.37
C VAL A 235 4.69 -3.70 -10.25
N GLU A 236 5.98 -3.85 -10.55
CA GLU A 236 7.09 -3.68 -9.63
C GLU A 236 7.20 -2.23 -9.14
N THR A 237 7.00 -1.27 -10.04
CA THR A 237 7.00 0.15 -9.70
C THR A 237 5.87 0.49 -8.74
N TRP A 238 4.69 -0.10 -8.95
CA TRP A 238 3.52 0.10 -8.09
C TRP A 238 3.68 -0.54 -6.72
N ASN A 239 4.21 -1.76 -6.69
CA ASN A 239 4.46 -2.47 -5.44
C ASN A 239 5.46 -1.72 -4.56
N VAL A 240 6.59 -1.29 -5.14
CA VAL A 240 7.58 -0.50 -4.43
C VAL A 240 6.99 0.83 -3.97
N TYR A 241 6.16 1.51 -4.79
CA TYR A 241 5.54 2.77 -4.39
C TYR A 241 4.63 2.63 -3.16
N VAL A 242 3.76 1.62 -3.13
CA VAL A 242 2.88 1.35 -1.98
C VAL A 242 3.71 0.99 -0.75
N GLY A 243 4.64 0.04 -0.88
CA GLY A 243 5.52 -0.37 0.22
C GLY A 243 6.34 0.80 0.78
N THR A 244 6.96 1.60 -0.08
CA THR A 244 7.75 2.78 0.32
C THR A 244 6.90 3.84 1.00
N THR A 245 5.66 4.07 0.55
CA THR A 245 4.78 5.06 1.17
C THR A 245 4.48 4.72 2.63
N ILE A 246 4.17 3.45 2.90
CA ILE A 246 3.93 3.00 4.28
C ILE A 246 5.24 2.92 5.08
N MET A 247 6.34 2.48 4.48
CA MET A 247 7.65 2.53 5.14
C MET A 247 8.08 3.96 5.50
N ASN A 248 7.77 4.96 4.65
CA ASN A 248 8.04 6.37 4.95
C ASN A 248 7.23 6.84 6.17
N ALA A 249 5.99 6.37 6.32
CA ALA A 249 5.18 6.70 7.49
C ALA A 249 5.77 6.14 8.80
N LEU A 250 6.48 5.00 8.73
CA LEU A 250 7.11 4.36 9.89
C LEU A 250 8.49 4.93 10.21
N VAL A 251 9.35 4.98 9.19
CA VAL A 251 10.76 5.35 9.36
C VAL A 251 10.92 6.86 9.20
N GLY A 252 10.44 7.42 8.09
CA GLY A 252 10.59 8.82 7.75
C GLY A 252 12.02 9.22 7.39
N ASN A 253 12.19 10.48 7.03
CA ASN A 253 13.46 11.14 6.74
C ASN A 253 13.29 12.67 6.79
N GLU A 254 14.31 13.42 6.38
CA GLU A 254 14.29 14.89 6.32
C GLU A 254 13.16 15.46 5.44
N GLU A 255 12.73 14.73 4.41
CA GLU A 255 11.71 15.18 3.46
C GLU A 255 10.29 14.70 3.83
N ASN A 256 10.18 13.55 4.50
CA ASN A 256 8.91 12.91 4.83
C ASN A 256 8.89 12.53 6.30
N LYS A 257 7.97 13.10 7.07
CA LYS A 257 7.83 12.77 8.48
C LYS A 257 7.34 11.32 8.62
N GLY A 258 7.96 10.60 9.54
CA GLY A 258 7.59 9.26 9.93
C GLY A 258 7.89 9.06 11.42
N LEU A 259 7.29 8.03 12.02
CA LEU A 259 7.36 7.78 13.46
C LEU A 259 8.81 7.80 14.01
N ALA A 260 9.72 7.03 13.43
CA ALA A 260 11.09 6.90 13.95
C ALA A 260 11.91 8.18 13.77
N TYR A 261 11.95 8.73 12.57
CA TYR A 261 12.69 9.96 12.27
C TYR A 261 12.12 11.17 13.00
N GLY A 262 10.80 11.22 13.21
CA GLY A 262 10.12 12.25 14.00
C GLY A 262 10.61 12.34 15.44
N LEU A 263 11.17 11.25 15.98
CA LEU A 263 11.75 11.19 17.31
C LEU A 263 13.25 11.48 17.35
N SER A 264 13.88 11.73 16.19
CA SER A 264 15.34 11.95 16.10
C SER A 264 15.80 13.18 16.88
N GLY A 265 15.01 14.26 16.84
CA GLY A 265 15.28 15.50 17.58
C GLY A 265 15.26 15.33 19.11
N VAL A 266 14.69 14.23 19.61
CA VAL A 266 14.55 13.94 21.03
C VAL A 266 15.26 12.66 21.48
N GLY A 267 16.12 12.09 20.64
CA GLY A 267 17.05 11.03 21.04
C GLY A 267 16.88 9.68 20.34
N ALA A 268 15.95 9.55 19.38
CA ALA A 268 15.95 8.38 18.49
C ALA A 268 17.19 8.42 17.58
N THR A 269 17.88 7.29 17.46
CA THR A 269 19.09 7.20 16.64
C THR A 269 18.90 6.43 15.36
N ASP A 270 17.98 5.46 15.34
CA ASP A 270 17.74 4.58 14.21
C ASP A 270 16.47 3.73 14.44
N TYR A 271 16.20 2.77 13.57
CA TYR A 271 15.14 1.77 13.74
C TYR A 271 15.65 0.34 13.48
N ALA A 272 14.82 -0.67 13.77
CA ALA A 272 15.04 -2.06 13.37
C ALA A 272 13.74 -2.84 13.30
N PHE A 273 13.79 -4.00 12.65
CA PHE A 273 12.82 -5.07 12.82
C PHE A 273 13.50 -6.19 13.63
N GLU A 274 12.87 -6.65 14.71
CA GLU A 274 13.45 -7.63 15.62
C GLU A 274 12.41 -8.67 16.05
N THR A 275 12.81 -9.95 16.06
CA THR A 275 12.02 -11.02 16.70
C THR A 275 12.44 -11.15 18.17
N ILE A 276 11.51 -10.94 19.09
CA ILE A 276 11.72 -11.04 20.54
C ILE A 276 10.72 -12.03 21.10
N ASP A 277 11.21 -13.09 21.73
CA ASP A 277 10.39 -14.16 22.32
C ASP A 277 9.38 -14.80 21.34
N GLY A 278 9.70 -14.78 20.04
CA GLY A 278 8.88 -15.35 18.97
C GLY A 278 7.82 -14.41 18.39
N GLU A 279 7.84 -13.14 18.79
CA GLU A 279 6.98 -12.07 18.24
C GLU A 279 7.84 -11.03 17.53
N ASP A 280 7.36 -10.56 16.39
CA ASP A 280 8.08 -9.62 15.54
C ASP A 280 7.70 -8.18 15.91
N TYR A 281 8.70 -7.31 16.03
CA TYR A 281 8.54 -5.91 16.41
C TYR A 281 9.22 -4.97 15.43
N PHE A 282 8.57 -3.82 15.17
CA PHE A 282 9.24 -2.61 14.73
C PHE A 282 9.78 -1.86 15.94
N VAL A 283 11.06 -1.50 15.90
CA VAL A 283 11.80 -0.97 17.04
C VAL A 283 12.36 0.41 16.69
N VAL A 284 12.05 1.44 17.48
CA VAL A 284 12.73 2.74 17.42
C VAL A 284 13.86 2.75 18.44
N LYS A 285 15.10 2.83 17.96
CA LYS A 285 16.30 2.76 18.80
C LYS A 285 16.58 4.10 19.47
N ARG A 286 17.05 4.01 20.71
CA ARG A 286 17.47 5.16 21.52
C ARG A 286 19.00 5.29 21.53
N GLY A 287 19.49 6.52 21.45
CA GLY A 287 20.92 6.89 21.59
C GLY A 287 21.43 7.01 23.01
#